data_AF-A0A7D5H225-F1
#
_entry.id   AF-A0A7D5H225-F1
#
_cell.length_a   1.000
_cell.length_b   1.000
_cell.length_c   1.000
_cell.angle_alpha   90.00
_cell.angle_beta   90.00
_cell.angle_gamma   90.00
#
_symmetry.space_group_name_H-M   'P 1'
#
loop_
_entity.id
_entity.type
_entity.pdbx_description
1 polymer ?
#
loop_
_entity_poly.entity_id
_entity_poly.type
_entity_poly.pdbx_seq_one_letter_code
_entity_poly.pdbx_strand_id
1 'polypeptide(L)'
;MKGLLLAAFCVALSGCAASMSSHEIRGVATLHINCSGITSSWDKCYERAEQACGSSGYNVLAKTTDLTDDTPDYPFGINPAGLSSRSLVVKCKQS
;
A
#
# COMPACT_ATOMS: atom_id res chain seq x y z
N MET A 1 43.22 16.97 -35.72
CA MET A 1 42.08 16.05 -35.92
C MET A 1 41.91 15.00 -34.82
N LYS A 2 43.01 14.46 -34.24
CA LYS A 2 42.95 13.46 -33.15
C LYS A 2 42.29 13.95 -31.84
N GLY A 3 42.55 15.19 -31.43
CA GLY A 3 42.00 15.74 -30.17
C GLY A 3 40.50 16.02 -30.21
N LEU A 4 39.94 16.29 -31.39
CA LEU A 4 38.51 16.53 -31.57
C LEU A 4 37.70 15.23 -31.35
N LEU A 5 38.27 14.09 -31.77
CA LEU A 5 37.64 12.78 -31.57
C LEU A 5 37.62 12.37 -30.09
N LEU A 6 38.67 12.68 -29.33
CA LEU A 6 38.69 12.44 -27.88
C LEU A 6 37.71 13.34 -27.12
N ALA A 7 37.56 14.59 -27.53
CA ALA A 7 36.60 15.51 -26.90
C ALA A 7 35.15 15.05 -27.14
N ALA A 8 34.82 14.58 -28.34
CA ALA A 8 33.49 14.06 -28.66
C ALA A 8 33.12 12.81 -27.84
N PHE A 9 34.10 11.93 -27.56
CA PHE A 9 33.89 10.75 -26.71
C PHE A 9 33.57 11.11 -25.26
N CYS A 10 34.19 12.17 -24.72
CA CYS A 10 33.97 12.59 -23.34
C CYS A 10 32.57 13.18 -23.10
N VAL A 11 32.01 13.88 -24.09
CA VAL A 11 30.66 14.49 -23.97
C VAL A 11 29.55 13.42 -23.98
N ALA A 12 29.76 12.31 -24.68
CA ALA A 12 28.81 11.19 -24.74
C ALA A 12 28.60 10.47 -23.41
N LEU A 13 29.50 10.65 -22.43
CA LEU A 13 29.40 10.06 -21.09
C LEU A 13 28.62 10.94 -20.09
N SER A 14 28.20 12.14 -20.50
CA SER A 14 27.35 13.00 -19.65
C SER A 14 25.89 12.53 -19.71
N GLY A 15 25.55 11.58 -18.83
CA GLY A 15 24.16 11.18 -18.62
C GLY A 15 23.36 12.29 -17.92
N CYS A 16 22.10 12.45 -18.31
CA CYS A 16 21.16 13.31 -17.58
C CYS A 16 21.00 12.78 -16.15
N ALA A 17 21.43 13.56 -15.15
CA ALA A 17 21.01 13.38 -13.78
C ALA A 17 19.53 13.75 -13.66
N ALA A 18 18.64 12.81 -13.97
CA ALA A 18 17.22 12.94 -13.67
C ALA A 18 17.06 12.84 -12.15
N SER A 19 17.25 13.97 -11.46
CA SER A 19 16.85 14.09 -10.06
C SER A 19 15.33 14.10 -10.04
N MET A 20 14.73 12.93 -9.90
CA MET A 20 13.34 12.80 -9.52
C MET A 20 13.27 13.24 -8.06
N SER A 21 13.17 14.55 -7.85
CA SER A 21 12.61 15.06 -6.60
C SER A 21 11.27 14.34 -6.49
N SER A 22 11.14 13.47 -5.50
CA SER A 22 9.83 13.01 -5.07
C SER A 22 9.14 14.28 -4.59
N HIS A 23 8.52 15.00 -5.53
CA HIS A 23 7.42 15.88 -5.23
C HIS A 23 6.48 14.96 -4.47
N GLU A 24 6.50 15.12 -3.15
CA GLU A 24 5.53 14.59 -2.23
C GLU A 24 4.21 15.02 -2.83
N ILE A 25 3.59 14.13 -3.61
CA ILE A 25 2.22 14.32 -4.03
C ILE A 25 1.54 14.49 -2.68
N ARG A 26 1.03 15.71 -2.43
CA ARG A 26 0.24 16.05 -1.24
C ARG A 26 -1.10 15.28 -1.24
N GLY A 27 -1.08 14.04 -1.71
CA GLY A 27 -2.04 13.03 -1.36
C GLY A 27 -1.80 12.66 0.09
N VAL A 28 -2.90 12.49 0.81
CA VAL A 28 -2.85 11.84 2.11
C VAL A 28 -2.19 10.48 1.91
N ALA A 29 -1.04 10.24 2.55
CA ALA A 29 -0.43 8.91 2.54
C ALA A 29 -1.37 7.93 3.26
N THR A 30 -1.98 7.02 2.50
CA THR A 30 -2.86 5.97 3.02
C THR A 30 -2.23 4.61 2.81
N LEU A 31 -2.41 3.73 3.79
CA LEU A 31 -1.96 2.35 3.74
C LEU A 31 -3.15 1.45 3.40
N HIS A 32 -3.01 0.65 2.35
CA HIS A 32 -3.96 -0.41 2.03
C HIS A 32 -3.46 -1.74 2.63
N ILE A 33 -4.27 -2.34 3.49
CA ILE A 33 -3.96 -3.54 4.25
C ILE A 33 -4.89 -4.63 3.77
N ASN A 34 -4.34 -5.69 3.18
CA ASN A 34 -5.09 -6.88 2.82
C ASN A 34 -4.92 -7.94 3.92
N CYS A 35 -6.03 -8.32 4.57
CA CYS A 35 -6.08 -9.39 5.58
C CYS A 35 -6.99 -10.55 5.12
N SER A 36 -7.14 -10.73 3.81
CA SER A 36 -7.90 -11.82 3.21
C SER A 36 -7.25 -13.17 3.48
N GLY A 37 -8.07 -14.23 3.46
CA GLY A 37 -7.61 -15.62 3.64
C GLY A 37 -8.58 -16.46 4.47
N ILE A 38 -8.21 -17.72 4.72
CA ILE A 38 -9.05 -18.70 5.45
C ILE A 38 -9.27 -18.27 6.90
N THR A 39 -8.29 -17.61 7.51
CA THR A 39 -8.38 -17.03 8.87
C THR A 39 -8.55 -15.52 8.83
N SER A 40 -9.14 -14.99 7.76
CA SER A 40 -9.42 -13.56 7.68
C SER A 40 -10.27 -13.14 8.87
N SER A 41 -9.82 -12.16 9.62
CA SER A 41 -10.56 -11.52 10.70
C SER A 41 -10.27 -10.02 10.69
N TRP A 42 -11.23 -9.23 11.15
CA TRP A 42 -11.03 -7.78 11.30
C TRP A 42 -9.92 -7.48 12.31
N ASP A 43 -9.79 -8.27 13.37
CA ASP A 43 -8.71 -8.13 14.37
C ASP A 43 -7.32 -8.21 13.73
N LYS A 44 -7.09 -9.18 12.83
CA LYS A 44 -5.82 -9.29 12.08
C LYS A 44 -5.56 -8.12 11.13
N CYS A 45 -6.61 -7.44 10.70
CA CYS A 45 -6.51 -6.26 9.87
C CYS A 45 -6.11 -5.04 10.72
N TYR A 46 -6.70 -4.89 11.91
CA TYR A 46 -6.37 -3.84 12.87
C TYR A 46 -4.97 -4.01 13.46
N GLU A 47 -4.56 -5.23 13.81
CA GLU A 47 -3.22 -5.53 14.31
C GLU A 47 -2.15 -5.13 13.28
N ARG A 48 -2.36 -5.43 12.00
CA ARG A 48 -1.46 -4.99 10.92
C ARG A 48 -1.42 -3.47 10.77
N ALA A 49 -2.55 -2.79 10.99
CA ALA A 49 -2.61 -1.33 10.95
C ALA A 49 -1.83 -0.70 12.12
N GLU A 50 -1.94 -1.28 13.31
CA GLU A 50 -1.16 -0.88 14.49
C GLU A 50 0.32 -1.11 14.27
N GLN A 51 0.71 -2.28 13.77
CA GLN A 51 2.12 -2.58 13.46
C GLN A 51 2.70 -1.60 12.42
N ALA A 52 1.92 -1.20 11.42
CA ALA A 52 2.38 -0.31 10.37
C ALA A 52 2.43 1.17 10.79
N CYS A 53 1.49 1.63 11.62
CA CYS A 53 1.43 3.03 12.06
C CYS A 53 2.07 3.29 13.43
N GLY A 54 2.43 2.24 14.18
CA GLY A 54 3.10 2.31 15.46
C GLY A 54 2.29 3.05 16.54
N SER A 55 3.00 3.68 17.47
CA SER A 55 2.42 4.42 18.61
C SER A 55 1.59 5.64 18.20
N SER A 56 1.81 6.20 17.00
CA SER A 56 1.02 7.30 16.46
C SER A 56 -0.44 6.89 16.25
N GLY A 57 -0.70 5.60 16.03
CA GLY A 57 -2.02 5.08 15.68
C GLY A 57 -2.48 5.51 14.30
N TYR A 58 -3.74 5.22 13.98
CA TYR A 58 -4.31 5.41 12.65
C TYR A 58 -5.79 5.78 12.69
N ASN A 59 -6.30 6.24 11.54
CA ASN A 59 -7.73 6.39 11.26
C ASN A 59 -8.10 5.45 10.11
N VAL A 60 -9.21 4.72 10.26
CA VAL A 60 -9.76 3.90 9.17
C VAL A 60 -10.52 4.82 8.22
N LEU A 61 -10.14 4.80 6.94
CA LEU A 61 -10.76 5.61 5.88
C LEU A 61 -11.75 4.81 5.06
N ALA A 62 -11.42 3.55 4.79
CA ALA A 62 -12.32 2.61 4.13
C ALA A 62 -12.07 1.21 4.67
N LYS A 63 -13.12 0.41 4.64
CA LYS A 63 -13.06 -1.04 4.81
C LYS A 63 -13.78 -1.65 3.63
N THR A 64 -13.33 -2.81 3.16
CA THR A 64 -14.19 -3.61 2.29
C THR A 64 -15.43 -3.96 3.08
N THR A 65 -16.55 -3.35 2.73
CA THR A 65 -17.84 -3.91 3.12
C THR A 65 -17.91 -5.23 2.37
N ASP A 66 -17.78 -6.34 3.09
CA ASP A 66 -18.19 -7.63 2.57
C ASP A 66 -19.59 -7.38 1.97
N LEU A 67 -19.80 -7.57 0.66
CA LEU A 67 -21.11 -7.45 -0.02
C LEU A 67 -22.08 -8.56 0.45
N THR A 68 -21.95 -8.97 1.71
CA THR A 68 -22.56 -10.09 2.38
C THR A 68 -22.80 -9.76 3.86
N ASP A 69 -23.20 -8.52 4.18
CA ASP A 69 -24.08 -8.30 5.34
C ASP A 69 -25.55 -8.62 4.99
N ASP A 70 -25.81 -8.93 3.70
CA ASP A 70 -27.11 -9.37 3.17
C ASP A 70 -27.12 -10.86 2.72
N THR A 71 -26.20 -11.72 3.16
CA THR A 71 -26.23 -13.16 2.80
C THR A 71 -25.90 -14.09 3.97
N PRO A 72 -26.51 -15.29 3.97
CA PRO A 72 -27.05 -15.97 5.14
C PRO A 72 -25.99 -16.41 6.14
N ASP A 73 -26.41 -16.55 7.39
CA ASP A 73 -25.66 -17.06 8.54
C ASP A 73 -24.95 -18.38 8.18
N TYR A 74 -23.70 -18.30 7.71
CA TYR A 74 -22.95 -19.47 7.28
C TYR A 74 -22.48 -20.21 8.54
N PRO A 75 -22.77 -21.51 8.68
CA PRO A 75 -22.25 -22.27 9.80
C PRO A 75 -20.72 -22.19 9.76
N PHE A 76 -20.13 -21.76 10.89
CA PHE A 76 -18.69 -21.53 11.08
C PHE A 76 -18.10 -20.26 10.45
N GLY A 77 -18.91 -19.37 9.85
CA GLY A 77 -18.43 -18.12 9.24
C GLY A 77 -17.53 -18.33 8.01
N ILE A 78 -17.57 -19.54 7.43
CA ILE A 78 -16.78 -19.92 6.26
C ILE A 78 -17.65 -19.72 5.02
N ASN A 79 -17.24 -18.79 4.15
CA ASN A 79 -17.84 -18.63 2.84
C ASN A 79 -17.62 -19.93 2.01
N PRO A 80 -18.64 -20.49 1.33
CA PRO A 80 -18.50 -21.69 0.50
C PRO A 80 -17.47 -21.55 -0.65
N ALA A 81 -17.08 -20.33 -1.03
CA ALA A 81 -15.96 -20.06 -1.93
C ALA A 81 -14.57 -20.18 -1.25
N GLY A 82 -14.52 -20.48 0.05
CA GLY A 82 -13.30 -20.72 0.84
C GLY A 82 -12.45 -19.49 1.14
N LEU A 83 -12.83 -18.29 0.66
CA LEU A 83 -12.10 -17.05 0.89
C LEU A 83 -13.03 -15.98 1.48
N SER A 84 -12.62 -15.39 2.60
CA SER A 84 -13.11 -14.09 3.04
C SER A 84 -12.12 -13.02 2.59
N SER A 85 -12.65 -12.02 1.88
CA SER A 85 -11.88 -10.93 1.29
C SER A 85 -12.03 -9.68 2.13
N ARG A 86 -11.07 -9.45 3.03
CA ARG A 86 -11.08 -8.26 3.90
C ARG A 86 -9.86 -7.40 3.64
N SER A 87 -10.10 -6.12 3.42
CA SER A 87 -9.06 -5.11 3.39
C SER A 87 -9.48 -3.82 4.08
N LEU A 88 -8.48 -3.11 4.60
CA LEU A 88 -8.60 -1.78 5.19
C LEU A 88 -7.78 -0.79 4.39
N VAL A 89 -8.30 0.43 4.28
CA VAL A 89 -7.52 1.62 3.92
C VAL A 89 -7.44 2.48 5.16
N VAL A 90 -6.22 2.72 5.65
CA VAL A 90 -5.99 3.52 6.85
C VAL A 90 -5.07 4.70 6.56
N LYS A 91 -5.15 5.74 7.39
CA LYS A 91 -4.19 6.85 7.42
C LYS A 91 -3.51 6.85 8.78
N CYS A 92 -2.19 6.72 8.81
CA CYS A 92 -1.45 6.90 10.06
C CYS A 92 -1.60 8.35 10.55
N LYS A 93 -1.77 8.53 11.86
CA LYS A 93 -1.75 9.87 12.44
C LYS A 93 -0.32 10.40 12.39
N GLN A 94 -0.17 11.71 12.16
CA GLN A 94 1.15 12.34 12.32
C GLN A 94 1.45 12.42 13.82
N SER A 95 2.63 11.92 14.20
CA SER A 95 3.16 12.09 15.56
C SER A 95 3.62 13.53 15.81
#